data_AF-A0A250XKY4-F1
#
_entry.id   AF-A0A250XKY4-F1
#
_cell.length_a   1.000
_cell.length_b   1.000
_cell.length_c   1.000
_cell.angle_alpha   90.00
_cell.angle_beta   90.00
_cell.angle_gamma   90.00
#
_symmetry.space_group_name_H-M   'P 1'
#
loop_
_entity.id
_entity.type
_entity.pdbx_description
1 polymer ?
#
loop_
_entity_poly.entity_id
_entity_poly.type
_entity_poly.pdbx_seq_one_letter_code
_entity_poly.pdbx_strand_id
1 'polypeptide(L)'
;MSKPEARDSNVEDIFAAEVIEALELSMNGKSAGPDGISMEFLKNAYSVCVDLSTGADEFKQYVMVQELVYLFNKVLECGYDPEDWATAALVPVPKP
;
A
#
# COMPACT_ATOMS: atom_id res chain seq x y z
N MET A 1 13.14 -16.08 -21.81
CA MET A 1 11.98 -15.20 -21.59
C MET A 1 10.77 -16.09 -21.38
N SER A 2 10.43 -16.38 -20.12
CA SER A 2 9.25 -17.16 -19.78
C SER A 2 8.01 -16.32 -20.06
N LYS A 3 6.96 -16.96 -20.59
CA LYS A 3 5.64 -16.33 -20.77
C LYS A 3 5.14 -15.82 -19.41
N PRO A 4 4.50 -14.63 -19.35
CA PRO A 4 3.72 -14.29 -18.16
C PRO A 4 2.60 -15.32 -18.02
N GLU A 5 2.57 -16.01 -16.86
CA GLU A 5 1.47 -16.90 -16.52
C GLU A 5 0.17 -16.08 -16.45
N ALA A 6 -0.91 -16.63 -16.97
CA ALA A 6 -2.20 -15.94 -16.98
C ALA A 6 -2.67 -15.75 -15.55
N ARG A 7 -3.07 -14.52 -15.21
CA ARG A 7 -3.66 -14.12 -13.93
C ARG A 7 -4.72 -15.13 -13.49
N ASP A 8 -4.60 -15.65 -12.27
CA ASP A 8 -5.62 -16.51 -11.68
C ASP A 8 -6.93 -15.72 -11.56
N SER A 9 -8.00 -16.21 -12.18
CA SER A 9 -9.26 -15.48 -12.38
C SER A 9 -10.04 -15.19 -11.09
N ASN A 10 -9.49 -15.57 -9.93
CA ASN A 10 -10.09 -15.41 -8.60
C ASN A 10 -9.41 -14.34 -7.73
N VAL A 11 -8.36 -13.67 -8.21
CA VAL A 11 -7.70 -12.60 -7.44
C VAL A 11 -8.38 -11.26 -7.74
N GLU A 12 -9.11 -10.73 -6.76
CA GLU A 12 -9.73 -9.40 -6.83
C GLU A 12 -8.66 -8.30 -6.82
N ASP A 13 -8.89 -7.21 -7.57
CA ASP A 13 -8.01 -6.04 -7.55
C ASP A 13 -8.18 -5.27 -6.24
N ILE A 14 -7.07 -4.72 -5.74
CA ILE A 14 -7.06 -3.81 -4.59
C ILE A 14 -7.37 -2.40 -5.08
N PHE A 15 -8.30 -1.72 -4.42
CA PHE A 15 -8.71 -0.35 -4.74
C PHE A 15 -8.21 0.69 -3.74
N ALA A 16 -8.24 1.96 -4.15
CA ALA A 16 -7.76 3.08 -3.34
C ALA A 16 -8.44 3.19 -1.95
N ALA A 17 -9.74 2.89 -1.88
CA ALA A 17 -10.49 2.92 -0.62
C ALA A 17 -9.93 1.91 0.40
N GLU A 18 -9.61 0.70 -0.05
CA GLU A 18 -9.05 -0.36 0.80
C GLU A 18 -7.64 0.01 1.29
N VAL A 19 -6.82 0.61 0.43
CA VAL A 19 -5.48 1.09 0.81
C VAL A 19 -5.58 2.21 1.85
N ILE A 20 -6.51 3.16 1.68
CA ILE A 20 -6.73 4.23 2.65
C ILE A 20 -7.16 3.65 4.00
N GLU A 21 -8.13 2.74 4.01
CA GLU A 21 -8.59 2.07 5.23
C GLU A 21 -7.45 1.32 5.93
N ALA A 22 -6.64 0.57 5.16
CA ALA A 22 -5.49 -0.16 5.69
C ALA A 22 -4.44 0.78 6.30
N LEU A 23 -4.17 1.93 5.67
CA LEU A 23 -3.27 2.95 6.21
C LEU A 23 -3.80 3.52 7.53
N GLU A 24 -5.11 3.78 7.62
CA GLU A 24 -5.73 4.31 8.83
C GLU A 24 -5.68 3.30 10.00
N LEU A 25 -5.88 2.00 9.70
CA LEU A 25 -5.83 0.91 10.67
C LEU A 25 -4.40 0.48 11.06
N SER A 26 -3.39 0.87 10.28
CA SER A 26 -2.00 0.48 10.53
C SER A 26 -1.47 1.03 11.87
N MET A 27 -0.71 0.20 12.59
CA MET A 27 -0.12 0.58 13.88
C MET A 27 1.09 1.51 13.69
N ASN A 28 1.17 2.54 14.54
CA ASN A 28 2.37 3.38 14.68
C ASN A 28 3.45 2.65 15.50
N GLY A 29 4.69 3.15 15.43
CA GLY A 29 5.81 2.66 16.24
C GLY A 29 6.41 1.34 15.75
N LYS A 30 6.01 0.87 14.56
CA LYS A 30 6.67 -0.26 13.90
C LYS A 30 7.98 0.23 13.26
N SER A 31 9.02 -0.58 13.36
CA SER A 31 10.30 -0.29 12.70
C SER A 31 10.12 -0.23 11.20
N ALA A 32 10.81 0.72 10.55
CA ALA A 32 10.86 0.80 9.10
C ALA A 32 11.47 -0.48 8.50
N GLY A 33 11.09 -0.79 7.27
CA GLY A 33 11.70 -1.86 6.51
C GLY A 33 13.14 -1.52 6.07
N PRO A 34 13.77 -2.38 5.26
CA PRO A 34 15.09 -2.12 4.67
C PRO A 34 15.15 -0.86 3.79
N ASP A 35 14.00 -0.38 3.33
CA ASP A 35 13.85 0.88 2.58
C ASP A 35 13.97 2.13 3.46
N GLY A 36 13.93 1.97 4.79
CA GLY A 36 13.94 3.08 5.74
C GLY A 36 12.66 3.90 5.79
N ILE A 37 11.59 3.46 5.10
CA ILE A 37 10.30 4.18 5.08
C ILE A 37 9.48 3.72 6.29
N SER A 38 9.15 4.66 7.17
CA SER A 38 8.31 4.36 8.33
C SER A 38 6.83 4.32 7.95
N MET A 39 6.04 3.58 8.73
CA MET A 39 4.60 3.53 8.51
C MET A 39 3.95 4.90 8.72
N GLU A 40 4.45 5.70 9.67
CA GLU A 40 3.96 7.06 9.89
C GLU A 40 4.15 7.96 8.67
N PHE A 41 5.23 7.79 7.89
CA PHE A 41 5.41 8.55 6.67
C PHE A 41 4.26 8.30 5.70
N LEU A 42 3.93 7.04 5.41
CA LEU A 42 2.86 6.68 4.48
C LEU A 42 1.48 7.13 4.98
N LYS A 43 1.22 7.05 6.29
CA LYS A 43 -0.02 7.55 6.91
C LYS A 43 -0.18 9.06 6.82
N ASN A 44 0.93 9.80 6.88
CA ASN A 44 0.92 11.26 6.88
C ASN A 44 1.26 11.86 5.50
N ALA A 45 1.49 11.03 4.49
CA ALA A 45 1.73 11.45 3.12
C ALA A 45 0.41 11.88 2.43
N TYR A 46 -0.22 12.93 2.94
CA TYR A 46 -1.42 13.53 2.37
C TYR A 46 -1.37 15.06 2.40
N SER A 47 -2.13 15.68 1.49
CA SER A 47 -2.45 17.10 1.52
C SER A 47 -3.83 17.30 2.12
N VAL A 48 -4.03 18.39 2.87
CA VAL A 48 -5.38 18.83 3.27
C VAL A 48 -5.91 19.72 2.15
N CYS A 49 -6.99 19.30 1.53
CA CYS A 49 -7.67 20.02 0.47
C CYS A 49 -8.99 20.58 1.01
N VAL A 50 -9.40 21.74 0.49
CA VAL A 50 -10.66 22.38 0.85
C VAL A 50 -11.58 22.34 -0.36
N ASP A 51 -12.77 21.77 -0.19
CA ASP A 51 -13.80 21.85 -1.23
C ASP A 51 -14.47 23.22 -1.20
N LEU A 52 -14.16 24.03 -2.22
CA LEU A 52 -14.73 25.36 -2.40
C LEU A 52 -16.18 25.33 -2.92
N SER A 53 -16.66 24.17 -3.40
CA SER A 53 -18.01 24.00 -3.97
C SER A 53 -19.06 23.62 -2.91
N THR A 54 -18.67 22.90 -1.85
CA THR A 54 -19.57 22.45 -0.78
C THR A 54 -19.56 23.35 0.46
N GLY A 55 -18.62 24.30 0.56
CA GLY A 55 -18.58 25.28 1.64
C GLY A 55 -17.58 24.96 2.75
N ALA A 56 -16.33 24.69 2.36
CA ALA A 56 -15.16 24.55 3.23
C ALA A 56 -15.04 23.25 4.03
N ASP A 57 -15.46 22.13 3.45
CA ASP A 57 -15.10 20.82 4.01
C ASP A 57 -13.64 20.49 3.68
N GLU A 58 -12.85 20.26 4.73
CA GLU A 58 -11.47 19.76 4.62
C GLU A 58 -11.48 18.25 4.42
N PHE A 59 -10.74 17.78 3.41
CA PHE A 59 -10.53 16.36 3.18
C PHE A 59 -9.06 16.05 2.91
N LYS A 60 -8.66 14.80 3.20
CA LYS A 60 -7.29 14.33 2.96
C LYS A 60 -7.17 13.79 1.55
N GLN A 61 -6.21 14.31 0.80
CA GLN A 61 -5.76 13.73 -0.46
C GLN A 61 -4.42 13.02 -0.23
N TYR A 62 -4.46 11.70 -0.09
CA TYR A 62 -3.26 10.89 0.07
C TYR A 62 -2.45 10.85 -1.23
N VAL A 63 -1.16 11.17 -1.14
CA VAL A 63 -0.28 11.38 -2.29
C VAL A 63 0.26 10.05 -2.85
N MET A 64 0.40 9.04 -2.00
CA MET A 64 1.04 7.75 -2.35
C MET A 64 0.04 6.63 -2.66
N VAL A 65 -1.27 6.86 -2.53
CA VAL A 65 -2.27 5.79 -2.59
C VAL A 65 -2.32 5.15 -3.98
N GLN A 66 -2.17 5.92 -5.06
CA GLN A 66 -2.23 5.36 -6.41
C GLN A 66 -1.01 4.47 -6.71
N GLU A 67 0.15 4.87 -6.22
CA GLU A 67 1.40 4.11 -6.33
C GLU A 67 1.33 2.82 -5.54
N LEU A 68 0.75 2.85 -4.33
CA LEU A 68 0.53 1.66 -3.51
C LEU A 68 -0.48 0.71 -4.15
N VAL A 69 -1.60 1.22 -4.67
CA VAL A 69 -2.59 0.43 -5.43
C VAL A 69 -1.94 -0.25 -6.63
N TYR A 70 -1.14 0.49 -7.41
CA TYR A 70 -0.41 -0.06 -8.55
C TYR A 70 0.55 -1.16 -8.09
N LEU A 71 1.36 -0.90 -7.06
CA LEU A 71 2.35 -1.83 -6.56
C LEU A 71 1.70 -3.13 -6.05
N PHE A 72 0.67 -3.05 -5.23
CA PHE A 72 0.01 -4.22 -4.68
C PHE A 72 -0.65 -5.07 -5.76
N ASN A 73 -1.35 -4.44 -6.71
CA ASN A 73 -1.93 -5.16 -7.83
C ASN A 73 -0.85 -5.78 -8.74
N LYS A 74 0.30 -5.13 -8.89
CA LYS A 74 1.44 -5.72 -9.61
C LYS A 74 2.01 -6.94 -8.90
N VAL A 75 2.13 -6.89 -7.57
CA VAL A 75 2.55 -8.06 -6.78
C VAL A 75 1.54 -9.20 -6.89
N LEU A 76 0.24 -8.90 -6.90
CA LEU A 76 -0.80 -9.91 -7.10
C LEU A 76 -0.78 -10.51 -8.52
N GLU A 77 -0.50 -9.70 -9.54
CA GLU A 77 -0.48 -10.13 -10.94
C GLU A 77 0.80 -10.91 -11.29
N CYS A 78 1.96 -10.45 -10.81
CA CYS A 78 3.27 -10.90 -11.28
C CYS A 78 4.09 -11.62 -10.19
N GLY A 79 3.60 -11.68 -8.96
CA GLY A 79 4.40 -12.07 -7.81
C GLY A 79 5.34 -10.96 -7.32
N TYR A 80 6.12 -11.26 -6.29
CA TYR A 80 7.09 -10.32 -5.72
C TYR A 80 8.31 -10.13 -6.63
N ASP A 81 8.67 -8.87 -6.90
CA ASP A 81 9.90 -8.47 -7.61
C ASP A 81 10.52 -7.25 -6.89
N PRO A 82 11.71 -7.38 -6.28
CA PRO A 82 12.64 -8.51 -6.31
C PRO A 82 12.19 -9.72 -5.47
N GLU A 83 12.69 -10.92 -5.81
CA GLU A 83 12.37 -12.19 -5.15
C GLU A 83 12.63 -12.18 -3.62
N ASP A 84 13.57 -11.36 -3.16
CA ASP A 84 13.86 -11.14 -1.73
C ASP A 84 12.63 -10.67 -0.94
N TRP A 85 11.68 -9.97 -1.59
CA TRP A 85 10.43 -9.56 -0.95
C TRP A 85 9.50 -10.73 -0.65
N ALA A 86 9.50 -11.78 -1.48
CA ALA A 86 8.75 -13.01 -1.18
C ALA A 86 9.29 -13.67 0.08
N THR A 87 10.62 -13.69 0.24
CA THR A 87 11.27 -14.24 1.43
C THR A 87 10.89 -13.45 2.68
N ALA A 88 10.96 -12.11 2.59
CA ALA A 88 10.58 -11.21 3.70
C ALA A 88 9.11 -11.38 4.14
N ALA A 89 8.18 -11.58 3.19
CA ALA A 89 6.77 -11.81 3.48
C ALA A 89 6.51 -13.12 4.27
N LEU A 90 7.44 -14.08 4.17
CA LEU A 90 7.37 -15.37 4.86
C LEU A 90 8.09 -15.40 6.21
N VAL A 91 8.91 -14.37 6.52
CA VAL A 91 9.66 -14.34 7.78
C VAL A 91 8.70 -14.20 8.96
N PRO A 92 8.63 -15.18 9.87
CA PRO A 92 7.80 -15.07 11.06
C PRO A 92 8.32 -13.94 11.94
N VAL A 93 7.50 -12.93 12.20
CA VAL A 93 7.81 -11.92 13.22
C VAL A 93 7.57 -12.54 14.59
N PRO A 94 8.59 -12.67 15.46
CA PRO A 94 8.40 -13.20 16.80
C PRO A 94 7.38 -12.34 17.55
N LYS A 95 6.34 -12.97 18.12
CA LYS A 95 5.44 -12.27 19.02
C LYS A 95 6.20 -11.93 20.31
N PRO A 96 6.02 -10.73 20.90
CA PRO A 96 6.56 -10.42 22.22
C PRO A 96 5.96 -11.34 23.30
#